data_AF-A0A6C0LBM0-F1
#
_entry.id   AF-A0A6C0LBM0-F1
#
_cell.length_a   1.000
_cell.length_b   1.000
_cell.length_c   1.000
_cell.angle_alpha   90.00
_cell.angle_beta   90.00
_cell.angle_gamma   90.00
#
_symmetry.space_group_name_H-M   'P 1'
#
loop_
_entity.id
_entity.type
_entity.pdbx_description
1 polymer ?
#
loop_
_entity_poly.entity_id
_entity_poly.type
_entity_poly.pdbx_seq_one_letter_code
_entity_poly.pdbx_strand_id
1 'polypeptide(L)'
;MSTERTERKRRKVADFVKDGMETADIKAMVQDIVLYMTENKAKHSSHEELLNEMKKSIEGILFFEERYPMLYAMVTKEEGFEYSSLEYFLEMREKIVNNQLTSEQASKVVGQVWFDKYYKKPDGEK
;
A
#
# COMPACT_ATOMS: atom_id res chain seq x y z
N MET A 1 14.89 -46.71 4.49
CA MET A 1 14.12 -45.62 3.87
C MET A 1 14.13 -44.45 4.85
N SER A 2 14.72 -43.32 4.50
CA SER A 2 14.87 -42.18 5.40
C SER A 2 13.73 -41.20 5.18
N THR A 3 12.85 -41.04 6.18
CA THR A 3 11.77 -40.04 6.14
C THR A 3 12.31 -38.68 6.56
N GLU A 4 12.81 -37.91 5.61
CA GLU A 4 13.17 -36.50 5.84
C GLU A 4 11.93 -35.70 6.24
N ARG A 5 11.75 -35.49 7.55
CA ARG A 5 10.78 -34.53 8.07
C ARG A 5 11.27 -33.13 7.75
N THR A 6 10.85 -32.58 6.62
CA THR A 6 11.13 -31.19 6.27
C THR A 6 10.54 -30.26 7.32
N GLU A 7 11.36 -29.73 8.23
CA GLU A 7 10.92 -28.73 9.17
C GLU A 7 10.53 -27.46 8.41
N ARG A 8 9.22 -27.30 8.17
CA ARG A 8 8.64 -26.04 7.71
C ARG A 8 8.86 -25.00 8.81
N LYS A 9 10.00 -24.28 8.75
CA LYS A 9 10.29 -23.10 9.57
C LYS A 9 9.02 -22.25 9.61
N ARG A 10 8.40 -22.15 10.79
CA ARG A 10 7.24 -21.27 11.00
C ARG A 10 7.67 -19.86 10.62
N ARG A 11 7.13 -19.32 9.53
CA ARG A 11 7.42 -17.96 9.07
C ARG A 11 7.14 -17.02 10.25
N LYS A 12 8.12 -16.21 10.64
CA LYS A 12 7.83 -15.09 11.55
C LYS A 12 6.98 -14.10 10.75
N VAL A 13 5.68 -14.09 11.03
CA VAL A 13 4.77 -13.04 10.61
C VAL A 13 5.32 -11.73 11.17
N ALA A 14 5.59 -10.77 10.28
CA ALA A 14 6.15 -9.48 10.65
C ALA A 14 5.14 -8.70 11.51
N ASP A 15 5.62 -7.95 12.51
CA ASP A 15 4.74 -7.43 13.56
C ASP A 15 3.71 -6.41 13.04
N PHE A 16 4.06 -5.65 11.98
CA PHE A 16 3.13 -4.75 11.27
C PHE A 16 1.97 -5.44 10.54
N VAL A 17 1.99 -6.77 10.43
CA VAL A 17 0.88 -7.58 9.88
C VAL A 17 -0.09 -8.00 10.99
N LYS A 18 0.44 -8.31 12.18
CA LYS A 18 -0.37 -8.75 13.34
C LYS A 18 -1.27 -7.63 13.84
N ASP A 19 -0.69 -6.45 13.92
CA ASP A 19 -1.35 -5.24 14.40
C ASP A 19 -1.83 -4.42 13.17
N GLY A 20 -2.45 -5.06 12.18
CA GLY A 20 -2.72 -4.44 10.87
C GLY A 20 -3.51 -5.35 9.92
N MET A 21 -3.42 -5.05 8.62
CA MET A 21 -4.03 -5.80 7.51
C MET A 21 -3.00 -6.66 6.78
N GLU A 22 -3.40 -7.69 6.05
CA GLU A 22 -2.53 -8.38 5.09
C GLU A 22 -2.32 -7.57 3.80
N THR A 23 -1.33 -7.95 2.98
CA THR A 23 -1.05 -7.23 1.72
C THR A 23 -2.24 -7.30 0.75
N ALA A 24 -2.99 -8.41 0.79
CA ALA A 24 -4.21 -8.59 0.01
C ALA A 24 -5.32 -7.63 0.47
N ASP A 25 -5.57 -7.53 1.78
CA ASP A 25 -6.62 -6.66 2.33
C ASP A 25 -6.30 -5.18 2.10
N ILE A 26 -5.02 -4.78 2.22
CA ILE A 26 -4.56 -3.44 1.83
C ILE A 26 -4.83 -3.19 0.34
N LYS A 27 -4.58 -4.16 -0.55
CA LYS A 27 -4.85 -3.99 -1.98
C LYS A 27 -6.35 -3.85 -2.25
N ALA A 28 -7.18 -4.68 -1.62
CA ALA A 28 -8.64 -4.61 -1.75
C ALA A 28 -9.18 -3.25 -1.26
N MET A 29 -8.83 -2.84 -0.03
CA MET A 29 -9.23 -1.56 0.55
C MET A 29 -8.86 -0.35 -0.33
N VAL A 30 -7.66 -0.37 -0.92
CA VAL A 30 -7.24 0.68 -1.89
C VAL A 30 -8.08 0.63 -3.17
N GLN A 31 -8.38 -0.55 -3.71
CA GLN A 31 -9.21 -0.69 -4.90
C GLN A 31 -10.65 -0.22 -4.65
N ASP A 32 -11.25 -0.58 -3.51
CA ASP A 32 -12.60 -0.18 -3.11
C ASP A 32 -12.70 1.34 -2.92
N ILE A 33 -11.72 1.95 -2.23
CA ILE A 33 -11.64 3.41 -2.07
C ILE A 33 -11.51 4.11 -3.44
N VAL A 34 -10.54 3.72 -4.27
CA VAL A 34 -10.31 4.39 -5.56
C VAL A 34 -11.47 4.18 -6.53
N LEU A 35 -12.15 3.03 -6.50
CA LEU A 35 -13.37 2.79 -7.26
C LEU A 35 -14.50 3.71 -6.77
N TYR A 36 -14.77 3.75 -5.46
CA TYR A 36 -15.80 4.61 -4.87
C TYR A 36 -15.55 6.09 -5.21
N MET A 37 -14.31 6.56 -5.03
CA MET A 37 -13.93 7.93 -5.37
C MET A 37 -14.17 8.22 -6.86
N THR A 38 -13.79 7.30 -7.75
CA THR A 38 -13.94 7.45 -9.20
C THR A 38 -15.40 7.48 -9.63
N GLU A 39 -16.22 6.55 -9.15
CA GLU A 39 -17.64 6.44 -9.53
C GLU A 39 -18.52 7.53 -8.94
N ASN A 40 -18.11 8.15 -7.83
CA ASN A 40 -18.95 9.07 -7.06
C ASN A 40 -18.46 10.53 -7.07
N LYS A 41 -17.27 10.85 -7.62
CA LYS A 41 -16.74 12.23 -7.72
C LYS A 41 -17.69 13.21 -8.42
N ALA A 42 -18.44 12.76 -9.42
CA ALA A 42 -19.40 13.59 -10.16
C ALA A 42 -20.80 13.65 -9.52
N LYS A 43 -21.04 12.94 -8.40
CA LYS A 43 -22.35 12.86 -7.72
C LYS A 43 -22.44 13.73 -6.47
N HIS A 44 -21.32 14.29 -6.01
CA HIS A 44 -21.20 15.08 -4.79
C HIS A 44 -20.81 16.52 -5.10
N SER A 45 -21.22 17.44 -4.24
CA SER A 45 -21.04 18.89 -4.37
C SER A 45 -19.65 19.35 -3.95
N SER A 46 -19.00 18.61 -3.04
CA SER A 46 -17.64 18.85 -2.58
C SER A 46 -16.88 17.55 -2.36
N HIS A 47 -15.55 17.66 -2.29
CA HIS A 47 -14.69 16.54 -1.94
C HIS A 47 -14.91 16.05 -0.50
N GLU A 48 -15.12 16.96 0.45
CA GLU A 48 -15.43 16.63 1.84
C GLU A 48 -16.72 15.82 1.98
N GLU A 49 -17.77 16.17 1.22
CA GLU A 49 -19.04 15.42 1.16
C GLU A 49 -18.81 13.98 0.67
N LEU A 50 -18.06 13.83 -0.43
CA LEU A 50 -17.67 12.52 -0.98
C LEU A 50 -16.90 11.66 0.02
N LEU A 51 -15.94 12.23 0.76
CA LEU A 51 -15.19 11.49 1.77
C LEU A 51 -16.09 11.07 2.95
N ASN A 52 -17.01 11.93 3.37
CA ASN A 52 -17.93 11.63 4.47
C ASN A 52 -18.94 10.54 4.13
N GLU A 53 -19.44 10.46 2.89
CA GLU A 53 -20.28 9.33 2.45
C GLU A 53 -19.47 8.04 2.21
N MET A 54 -18.24 8.15 1.69
CA MET A 54 -17.33 7.01 1.55
C MET A 54 -17.04 6.35 2.91
N LYS A 55 -16.78 7.15 3.96
CA LYS A 55 -16.53 6.65 5.32
C LYS A 55 -17.70 5.90 5.96
N LYS A 56 -18.92 6.07 5.45
CA LYS A 56 -20.12 5.31 5.85
C LYS A 56 -20.34 4.08 4.97
N SER A 57 -19.81 4.09 3.74
CA SER A 57 -20.09 3.10 2.70
C SER A 57 -19.10 1.93 2.69
N ILE A 58 -17.83 2.17 3.06
CA ILE A 58 -16.76 1.17 3.03
C ILE A 58 -16.48 0.67 4.46
N GLU A 59 -16.71 -0.61 4.72
CA GLU A 59 -16.43 -1.22 6.02
C GLU A 59 -14.91 -1.21 6.31
N GLY A 60 -14.51 -0.96 7.57
CA GLY A 60 -13.10 -0.96 7.97
C GLY A 60 -12.26 0.25 7.52
N ILE A 61 -12.81 1.17 6.73
CA ILE A 61 -12.06 2.34 6.22
C ILE A 61 -11.50 3.26 7.32
N LEU A 62 -12.19 3.38 8.46
CA LEU A 62 -11.71 4.16 9.62
C LEU A 62 -10.45 3.55 10.25
N PHE A 63 -10.38 2.21 10.32
CA PHE A 63 -9.17 1.51 10.76
C PHE A 63 -8.05 1.66 9.73
N PHE A 64 -8.38 1.65 8.43
CA PHE A 64 -7.40 1.88 7.36
C PHE A 64 -6.83 3.32 7.40
N GLU A 65 -7.66 4.32 7.65
CA GLU A 65 -7.27 5.72 7.86
C GLU A 65 -6.35 5.88 9.09
N GLU A 66 -6.74 5.31 10.24
CA GLU A 66 -5.92 5.34 11.46
C GLU A 66 -4.58 4.60 11.29
N ARG A 67 -4.60 3.44 10.63
CA ARG A 67 -3.44 2.55 10.54
C ARG A 67 -2.47 2.89 9.42
N TYR A 68 -2.97 3.41 8.31
CA TYR A 68 -2.21 3.73 7.10
C TYR A 68 -2.50 5.16 6.61
N PRO A 69 -2.40 6.21 7.47
CA PRO A 69 -2.89 7.56 7.16
C PRO A 69 -2.25 8.18 5.91
N MET A 70 -0.97 7.90 5.65
CA MET A 70 -0.28 8.34 4.43
C MET A 70 -0.81 7.67 3.15
N LEU A 71 -1.23 6.39 3.24
CA LEU A 71 -1.79 5.68 2.10
C LEU A 71 -3.25 6.10 1.87
N TYR A 72 -4.04 6.21 2.95
CA TYR A 72 -5.38 6.80 2.91
C TYR A 72 -5.34 8.19 2.22
N ALA A 73 -4.52 9.12 2.72
CA ALA A 73 -4.36 10.45 2.14
C ALA A 73 -3.76 10.49 0.71
N MET A 74 -3.27 9.35 0.18
CA MET A 74 -2.92 9.21 -1.23
C MET A 74 -4.10 8.69 -2.08
N VAL A 75 -4.84 7.69 -1.61
CA VAL A 75 -5.98 7.13 -2.36
C VAL A 75 -7.19 8.06 -2.39
N THR A 76 -7.32 8.94 -1.40
CA THR A 76 -8.41 9.92 -1.31
C THR A 76 -8.08 11.25 -1.98
N LYS A 77 -7.04 11.38 -2.82
CA LYS A 77 -6.70 12.66 -3.45
C LYS A 77 -7.70 13.09 -4.52
N GLU A 78 -7.95 14.40 -4.62
CA GLU A 78 -8.75 14.98 -5.70
C GLU A 78 -8.14 14.74 -7.08
N GLU A 79 -6.81 14.77 -7.19
CA GLU A 79 -6.07 14.57 -8.44
C GLU A 79 -6.03 13.10 -8.92
N GLY A 80 -6.52 12.16 -8.10
CA GLY A 80 -6.49 10.71 -8.38
C GLY A 80 -5.24 10.01 -7.83
N PHE A 81 -5.06 8.74 -8.23
CA PHE A 81 -4.14 7.80 -7.57
C PHE A 81 -3.20 7.06 -8.53
N GLU A 82 -1.91 6.95 -8.15
CA GLU A 82 -0.83 6.34 -8.95
C GLU A 82 -0.62 4.85 -8.57
N TYR A 83 -1.38 3.98 -9.21
CA TYR A 83 -1.35 2.52 -8.96
C TYR A 83 0.03 1.88 -9.13
N SER A 84 0.89 2.35 -10.03
CA SER A 84 2.20 1.72 -10.23
C SER A 84 3.17 1.97 -9.05
N SER A 85 2.99 3.08 -8.34
CA SER A 85 3.67 3.31 -7.06
C SER A 85 3.14 2.37 -5.97
N LEU A 86 1.82 2.14 -5.89
CA LEU A 86 1.24 1.18 -4.95
C LEU A 86 1.79 -0.24 -5.16
N GLU A 87 1.74 -0.75 -6.38
CA GLU A 87 2.13 -2.14 -6.65
C GLU A 87 3.60 -2.39 -6.29
N TYR A 88 4.48 -1.42 -6.53
CA TYR A 88 5.86 -1.45 -6.06
C TYR A 88 5.97 -1.48 -4.52
N PHE A 89 5.20 -0.66 -3.79
CA PHE A 89 5.19 -0.68 -2.32
C PHE A 89 4.65 -2.01 -1.76
N LEU A 90 3.62 -2.59 -2.38
CA LEU A 90 3.07 -3.90 -1.99
C LEU A 90 4.05 -5.04 -2.29
N GLU A 91 4.81 -4.97 -3.39
CA GLU A 91 5.88 -5.93 -3.70
C GLU A 91 7.02 -5.86 -2.67
N MET A 92 7.41 -4.66 -2.24
CA MET A 92 8.38 -4.49 -1.15
C MET A 92 7.82 -5.02 0.19
N ARG A 93 6.53 -4.82 0.47
CA ARG A 93 5.86 -5.38 1.65
C ARG A 93 5.91 -6.91 1.64
N GLU A 94 5.56 -7.54 0.52
CA GLU A 94 5.66 -9.00 0.37
C GLU A 94 7.08 -9.52 0.59
N LYS A 95 8.10 -8.83 0.07
CA LYS A 95 9.51 -9.20 0.32
C LYS A 95 9.86 -9.16 1.81
N ILE A 96 9.30 -8.24 2.59
CA ILE A 96 9.49 -8.22 4.06
C ILE A 96 8.69 -9.35 4.74
N VAL A 97 7.42 -9.54 4.40
CA VAL A 97 6.55 -10.59 4.98
C VAL A 97 7.10 -11.99 4.72
N ASN A 98 7.60 -12.25 3.50
CA ASN A 98 8.26 -13.50 3.14
C ASN A 98 9.70 -13.63 3.66
N ASN A 99 10.17 -12.68 4.48
CA ASN A 99 11.51 -12.63 5.10
C ASN A 99 12.66 -12.65 4.05
N GLN A 100 12.43 -12.07 2.87
CA GLN A 100 13.41 -11.92 1.78
C GLN A 100 14.20 -10.60 1.89
N LEU A 101 13.61 -9.58 2.51
CA LEU A 101 14.25 -8.31 2.88
C LEU A 101 13.92 -7.95 4.33
N THR A 102 14.81 -7.21 5.00
CA THR A 102 14.44 -6.48 6.23
C THR A 102 13.72 -5.17 5.87
N SER A 103 12.95 -4.63 6.83
CA SER A 103 12.31 -3.31 6.67
C SER A 103 13.33 -2.19 6.37
N GLU A 104 14.53 -2.26 6.96
CA GLU A 104 15.63 -1.34 6.72
C GLU A 104 16.18 -1.44 5.28
N GLN A 105 16.36 -2.67 4.77
CA GLN A 105 16.77 -2.90 3.39
C GLN A 105 15.73 -2.41 2.39
N ALA A 106 14.44 -2.71 2.63
CA ALA A 106 13.34 -2.22 1.81
C ALA A 106 13.29 -0.67 1.81
N SER A 107 13.42 -0.03 2.96
CA SER A 107 13.47 1.44 3.09
C SER A 107 14.62 2.06 2.29
N LYS A 108 15.81 1.43 2.30
CA LYS A 108 16.97 1.86 1.50
C LYS A 108 16.74 1.72 0.00
N VAL A 109 16.19 0.58 -0.45
CA VAL A 109 15.88 0.33 -1.88
C VAL A 109 14.78 1.27 -2.38
N VAL A 110 13.71 1.48 -1.60
CA VAL A 110 12.66 2.45 -1.87
C VAL A 110 13.23 3.86 -1.98
N GLY A 111 14.00 4.30 -0.98
CA GLY A 111 14.60 5.64 -0.97
C GLY A 111 15.49 5.90 -2.18
N GLN A 112 16.31 4.92 -2.58
CA GLN A 112 17.16 5.02 -3.77
C GLN A 112 16.34 5.12 -5.06
N VAL A 113 15.32 4.26 -5.26
CA VAL A 113 14.46 4.29 -6.46
C VAL A 113 13.71 5.61 -6.59
N TRP A 114 13.24 6.19 -5.48
CA TRP A 114 12.58 7.50 -5.51
C TRP A 114 13.57 8.65 -5.69
N PHE A 115 14.79 8.56 -5.15
CA PHE A 115 15.86 9.52 -5.45
C PHE A 115 16.23 9.51 -6.95
N ASP A 116 16.46 8.33 -7.52
CA ASP A 116 16.77 8.17 -8.94
C ASP A 116 15.60 8.62 -9.85
N LYS A 117 14.33 8.45 -9.43
CA LYS A 117 13.15 8.89 -10.19
C LYS A 117 12.95 10.42 -10.22
N TYR A 118 13.35 11.16 -9.18
CA TYR A 118 13.02 12.58 -9.03
C TYR A 118 14.21 13.55 -8.96
N TYR A 119 15.42 13.09 -8.61
CA TYR A 119 16.60 13.95 -8.42
C TYR A 119 17.75 13.64 -9.39
N LYS A 120 17.80 12.43 -9.94
CA LYS A 120 18.77 12.08 -10.97
C LYS A 120 18.22 12.47 -12.33
N LYS A 121 18.83 13.48 -12.96
CA LYS A 121 18.56 13.78 -14.37
C LYS A 121 18.83 12.53 -15.22
N PRO A 122 18.07 12.28 -16.30
CA PRO A 122 18.44 11.26 -17.27
C PRO A 122 19.81 11.60 -17.87
N ASP A 123 20.68 10.60 -17.97
CA ASP A 123 22.04 10.73 -18.53
C ASP A 123 21.98 10.96 -20.07
N GLY A 124 21.56 12.16 -20.47
CA GLY A 124 21.31 12.52 -21.87
C GLY A 124 21.13 14.00 -22.18
N GLU A 125 20.76 14.86 -21.23
CA GLU A 125 20.71 16.31 -21.45
C GLU A 125 22.11 16.95 -21.31
N LYS A 126 22.66 17.42 -22.44
CA LYS A 126 23.81 18.32 -22.55
C LYS A 126 23.47 19.49 -23.47
#